data_AF-A0A7Y2VKB0-F1
#
_entry.id   AF-A0A7Y2VKB0-F1
#
_cell.length_a   1.000
_cell.length_b   1.000
_cell.length_c   1.000
_cell.angle_alpha   90.00
_cell.angle_beta   90.00
_cell.angle_gamma   90.00
#
_symmetry.space_group_name_H-M   'P 1'
#
loop_
_entity.id
_entity.type
_entity.pdbx_description
1 polymer ?
#
loop_
_entity_poly.entity_id
_entity_poly.type
_entity_poly.pdbx_seq_one_letter_code
_entity_poly.pdbx_strand_id
1 'polypeptide(L)' 'ALQGNLDPSVLLAQPEVIRKEAERTLASFGAGEGHVFNLGHGITPDVDPGHLAALIDAVGELSPAYHQN' A
#
# COMPACT_ATOMS: atom_id res chain seq x y z
N ALA A 1 -8.93 15.07 1.99
CA ALA A 1 -7.74 14.21 1.93
C ALA A 1 -7.86 13.15 3.01
N LEU A 2 -7.52 11.90 2.68
CA LEU A 2 -7.57 10.72 3.57
C LEU A 2 -6.18 10.08 3.62
N GLN A 3 -5.77 9.62 4.81
CA GLN A 3 -4.51 8.90 5.01
C GLN A 3 -4.80 7.48 5.55
N GLY A 4 -4.09 6.47 5.05
CA GLY A 4 -4.27 5.07 5.46
C GLY A 4 -4.83 4.17 4.36
N ASN A 5 -5.33 2.95 4.65
CA ASN A 5 -5.52 2.30 5.96
C ASN A 5 -5.06 0.83 5.97
N LEU A 6 -4.01 0.49 5.22
CA LEU A 6 -3.57 -0.90 5.05
C LEU A 6 -3.21 -1.53 6.41
N ASP A 7 -3.70 -2.74 6.68
CA ASP A 7 -3.34 -3.49 7.88
C ASP A 7 -1.84 -3.84 7.86
N PRO A 8 -1.04 -3.47 8.87
CA PRO A 8 0.39 -3.73 8.89
C PRO A 8 0.74 -5.23 8.88
N SER A 9 -0.17 -6.13 9.31
CA SER A 9 0.05 -7.58 9.27
C SER A 9 0.24 -8.12 7.86
N VAL A 10 -0.20 -7.39 6.83
CA VAL A 10 0.06 -7.72 5.42
C VAL A 10 1.55 -7.83 5.14
N LEU A 11 2.41 -7.08 5.83
CA LEU A 11 3.85 -7.11 5.67
C LEU A 11 4.51 -8.42 6.17
N LEU A 12 3.74 -9.32 6.79
CA LEU A 12 4.20 -10.67 7.15
C LEU A 12 3.95 -11.70 6.04
N ALA A 13 3.22 -11.32 4.98
CA ALA A 13 2.91 -12.20 3.85
C ALA A 13 3.98 -12.15 2.76
N GLN A 14 3.87 -13.04 1.77
CA GLN A 14 4.74 -13.03 0.58
C GLN A 14 4.57 -11.73 -0.23
N PRO A 15 5.61 -11.24 -0.93
CA PRO A 15 5.57 -9.99 -1.71
C PRO A 15 4.38 -9.87 -2.68
N GLU A 16 3.94 -10.98 -3.27
CA GLU A 16 2.80 -11.02 -4.18
C GLU A 16 1.48 -10.68 -3.47
N VAL A 17 1.34 -11.10 -2.21
CA VAL A 17 0.18 -10.76 -1.37
C VAL A 17 0.24 -9.29 -0.97
N ILE A 18 1.42 -8.79 -0.61
CA ILE A 18 1.63 -7.37 -0.27
C ILE A 18 1.20 -6.47 -1.44
N ARG A 19 1.65 -6.79 -2.67
CA ARG A 19 1.25 -6.06 -3.87
C ARG A 19 -0.26 -6.10 -4.08
N LYS A 20 -0.89 -7.27 -3.94
CA LYS A 20 -2.33 -7.44 -4.13
C LYS A 20 -3.15 -6.62 -3.13
N GLU A 21 -2.72 -6.56 -1.89
CA GLU A 21 -3.43 -5.75 -0.88
C GLU A 21 -3.20 -4.26 -1.10
N ALA A 22 -2.01 -3.83 -1.54
CA ALA A 22 -1.78 -2.45 -1.97
C ALA A 22 -2.69 -2.06 -3.15
N GLU A 23 -2.82 -2.92 -4.15
CA GLU A 23 -3.74 -2.74 -5.29
C GLU A 23 -5.19 -2.59 -4.81
N ARG A 24 -5.64 -3.48 -3.91
CA ARG A 24 -6.99 -3.42 -3.33
C ARG A 24 -7.25 -2.13 -2.57
N THR A 25 -6.29 -1.68 -1.76
CA THR A 25 -6.44 -0.43 -1.01
C THR A 25 -6.51 0.77 -1.94
N LEU A 26 -5.64 0.85 -2.96
CA LEU A 26 -5.70 1.91 -3.98
C LEU A 26 -7.04 1.90 -4.74
N ALA A 27 -7.48 0.71 -5.19
CA ALA A 27 -8.76 0.55 -5.87
C ALA A 27 -9.96 0.98 -5.02
N SER A 28 -9.89 0.73 -3.70
CA SER A 28 -10.97 1.09 -2.76
C SER A 28 -11.11 2.61 -2.56
N PHE A 29 -10.00 3.35 -2.68
CA PHE A 29 -10.04 4.81 -2.68
C PHE A 29 -10.55 5.34 -4.03
N GLY A 30 -10.06 4.75 -5.13
CA GLY A 30 -10.47 5.09 -6.50
C GLY A 30 -9.65 6.21 -7.13
N ALA A 31 -10.15 6.74 -8.24
CA ALA A 31 -9.45 7.77 -9.02
C ALA A 31 -9.57 9.16 -8.40
N GLY A 32 -8.54 9.98 -8.58
CA GLY A 32 -8.49 11.38 -8.17
C GLY A 32 -7.52 11.66 -7.03
N GLU A 33 -7.53 12.90 -6.57
CA GLU A 33 -6.54 13.42 -5.62
C GLU A 33 -6.93 13.23 -4.16
N GLY A 34 -5.92 13.32 -3.28
CA GLY A 34 -6.13 13.43 -1.84
C GLY A 34 -6.06 12.12 -1.06
N HIS A 35 -5.53 11.04 -1.64
CA HIS A 35 -5.11 9.84 -0.90
C HIS A 35 -3.63 9.94 -0.53
N VAL A 36 -3.34 9.82 0.77
CA VAL A 36 -1.99 9.54 1.26
C VAL A 36 -1.97 8.08 1.70
N PHE A 37 -1.47 7.20 0.86
CA PHE A 37 -1.35 5.80 1.20
C PHE A 37 -0.49 5.64 2.46
N ASN A 38 -0.98 4.88 3.43
CA ASN A 38 -0.22 4.56 4.64
C ASN A 38 -0.77 3.27 5.28
N LEU A 39 0.00 2.73 6.22
CA LEU A 39 -0.48 1.71 7.13
C LEU A 39 -1.51 2.31 8.10
N GLY A 40 -2.40 1.47 8.61
CA GLY A 40 -3.37 1.85 9.65
C GLY A 40 -2.73 1.99 11.05
N HIS A 41 -1.57 1.37 11.27
CA HIS A 41 -0.80 1.42 12.52
C HIS A 41 0.71 1.35 12.20
N GLY A 42 1.55 1.54 13.21
CA GLY A 42 3.00 1.43 13.06
C GLY A 42 3.46 0.03 12.66
N ILE A 43 4.54 -0.02 11.88
CA ILE A 43 5.26 -1.25 11.55
C ILE A 43 5.90 -1.87 12.81
N THR A 44 5.98 -3.19 12.85
CA THR A 44 6.63 -3.94 13.94
C THR A 44 8.06 -4.37 13.54
N PRO A 45 8.99 -4.55 14.50
CA PRO A 45 10.41 -4.81 14.19
C PRO A 45 10.71 -6.15 13.49
N ASP A 46 9.76 -7.09 13.51
CA ASP A 46 9.83 -8.41 12.92
C ASP A 46 9.52 -8.43 11.41
N VAL A 47 9.06 -7.31 10.85
CA VAL A 47 8.84 -7.18 9.41
C VAL A 47 10.18 -7.19 8.66
N ASP A 48 10.27 -8.04 7.64
CA ASP A 48 11.38 -8.03 6.70
C ASP A 48 11.41 -6.67 5.95
N PRO A 49 12.52 -5.92 5.97
CA PRO A 49 12.65 -4.69 5.20
C PRO A 49 12.36 -4.86 3.70
N GLY A 50 12.61 -6.05 3.14
CA GLY A 50 12.27 -6.38 1.75
C GLY A 50 10.77 -6.42 1.49
N HIS A 51 9.95 -6.80 2.49
CA HIS A 51 8.50 -6.76 2.40
C HIS A 51 7.98 -5.31 2.43
N LEU A 52 8.60 -4.45 3.23
CA LEU A 52 8.29 -3.02 3.20
C LEU A 52 8.68 -2.38 1.87
N ALA A 53 9.83 -2.76 1.30
CA ALA A 53 10.25 -2.31 -0.03
C ALA A 53 9.23 -2.74 -1.10
N ALA A 54 8.78 -4.00 -1.07
CA ALA A 54 7.75 -4.50 -2.00
C ALA A 54 6.43 -3.71 -1.92
N LEU A 55 6.02 -3.27 -0.71
CA LEU A 55 4.86 -2.40 -0.55
C LEU A 55 5.07 -1.03 -1.20
N ILE A 56 6.23 -0.40 -0.94
CA ILE A 56 6.56 0.93 -1.49
C ILE A 56 6.60 0.87 -3.02
N ASP A 57 7.27 -0.13 -3.59
CA ASP A 57 7.37 -0.32 -5.03
C ASP A 57 5.98 -0.56 -5.65
N ALA A 58 5.15 -1.42 -5.03
CA ALA A 58 3.78 -1.65 -5.48
C ALA A 58 2.94 -0.36 -5.50
N VAL A 59 2.99 0.45 -4.45
CA VAL A 59 2.27 1.73 -4.40
C VAL A 59 2.79 2.70 -5.45
N GLY A 60 4.11 2.80 -5.63
CA GLY A 60 4.72 3.67 -6.64
C GLY A 60 4.39 3.28 -8.07
N GLU A 61 4.29 1.98 -8.36
CA GLU A 61 3.94 1.47 -9.69
C GLU A 61 2.43 1.55 -10.00
N LEU A 62 1.58 1.25 -9.01
CA LEU A 62 0.13 1.09 -9.24
C LEU A 62 -0.64 2.39 -9.10
N SER A 63 -0.23 3.29 -8.20
CA SER A 63 -0.95 4.53 -7.92
C SER A 63 -1.08 5.47 -9.13
N PRO A 64 -0.10 5.60 -10.07
CA PRO A 64 -0.22 6.52 -11.20
C PRO A 64 -1.48 6.29 -12.04
N ALA A 65 -1.94 5.04 -12.18
CA ALA A 65 -3.15 4.71 -12.96
C ALA A 65 -4.44 5.39 -12.45
N TYR A 66 -4.47 5.81 -11.19
CA TYR A 66 -5.61 6.50 -10.56
C TYR A 66 -5.57 8.03 -10.76
N HIS A 67 -4.51 8.56 -11.35
CA HIS A 67 -4.28 10.00 -11.57
C HIS A 67 -4.11 10.38 -13.06
N GLN A 68 -4.17 9.41 -13.97
CA GLN A 68 -4.12 9.66 -15.42
C GLN A 68 -5.53 10.08 -15.88
N ASN A 69 -5.69 11.37 -16.22
CA ASN A 69 -6.90 11.90 -16.87
C ASN A 69 -7.05 11.39 -18.30
#